data_AF-A0A932SBS2-F1
#
_entry.id   AF-A0A932SBS2-F1
#
_cell.length_a   1.000
_cell.length_b   1.000
_cell.length_c   1.000
_cell.angle_alpha   90.00
_cell.angle_beta   90.00
_cell.angle_gamma   90.00
#
_symmetry.space_group_name_H-M   'P 1'
#
loop_
_entity.id
_entity.type
_entity.pdbx_description
1 polymer ?
#
loop_
_entity_poly.entity_id
_entity_poly.type
_entity_poly.pdbx_seq_one_letter_code
_entity_poly.pdbx_strand_id
1 'polypeptide(L)'
;MTTTKLAAARGGVRKAQPSFDVERIRADFPILHTQVRGKPLVYLDNAATSQKPKVVIDRLMRYYAAENSNVHRGVHYLSEL
;
A
#
# COMPACT_ATOMS: atom_id res chain seq x y z
N MET A 1 -10.36 59.89 9.67
CA MET A 1 -9.48 58.87 10.28
C MET A 1 -10.10 58.40 11.58
N THR A 2 -10.83 57.29 11.57
CA THR A 2 -11.14 56.52 12.77
C THR A 2 -11.37 55.05 12.40
N THR A 3 -10.82 54.19 13.24
CA THR A 3 -10.45 52.79 13.04
C THR A 3 -11.63 51.83 13.10
N THR A 4 -11.76 50.92 12.13
CA THR A 4 -12.57 49.69 12.31
C THR A 4 -11.66 48.47 12.19
N LYS A 5 -11.46 47.86 13.35
CA LYS A 5 -10.69 46.64 13.63
C LYS A 5 -11.46 45.45 13.06
N LEU A 6 -10.97 44.82 11.98
CA LEU A 6 -11.54 43.57 11.49
C LEU A 6 -11.01 42.42 12.35
N ALA A 7 -11.95 41.72 12.99
CA ALA A 7 -11.69 40.62 13.90
C ALA A 7 -11.01 39.44 13.18
N ALA A 8 -10.04 38.83 13.87
CA ALA A 8 -9.39 37.60 13.47
C ALA A 8 -10.44 36.50 13.26
N ALA A 9 -10.50 35.97 12.03
CA ALA A 9 -11.25 34.76 11.73
C ALA A 9 -10.66 33.61 12.57
N ARG A 10 -11.51 33.07 13.45
CA ARG A 10 -11.21 31.97 14.35
C ARG A 10 -10.69 30.79 13.54
N GLY A 11 -9.49 30.33 13.87
CA GLY A 11 -8.90 29.13 13.29
C GLY A 11 -9.80 27.92 13.52
N GLY A 12 -10.34 27.38 12.44
CA GLY A 12 -10.97 26.07 12.46
C GLY A 12 -9.94 25.03 12.86
N VAL A 13 -10.25 24.23 13.89
CA VAL A 13 -9.45 23.09 14.29
C VAL A 13 -9.41 22.12 13.11
N ARG A 14 -8.29 22.05 12.39
CA ARG A 14 -8.06 20.98 11.41
C ARG A 14 -8.10 19.68 12.20
N LYS A 15 -9.05 18.78 11.89
CA LYS A 15 -8.99 17.39 12.36
C LYS A 15 -7.59 16.86 12.06
N ALA A 16 -6.88 16.40 13.09
CA ALA A 16 -5.58 15.77 12.90
C ALA A 16 -5.78 14.57 11.97
N GLN A 17 -5.20 14.62 10.77
CA GLN A 17 -5.12 13.43 9.95
C GLN A 17 -4.25 12.40 10.68
N PRO A 18 -4.61 11.11 10.66
CA PRO A 18 -3.76 10.09 11.22
C PRO A 18 -2.37 10.21 10.60
N SER A 19 -1.34 10.21 11.45
CA SER A 19 0.04 10.26 11.00
C SER A 19 0.35 9.07 10.12
N PHE A 20 1.06 9.30 9.02
CA PHE A 20 1.51 8.24 8.11
C PHE A 20 2.62 7.42 8.78
N ASP A 21 2.29 6.20 9.21
CA ASP A 21 3.23 5.25 9.80
C ASP A 21 3.95 4.44 8.71
N VAL A 22 5.17 4.88 8.37
CA VAL A 22 5.99 4.24 7.34
C VAL A 22 6.53 2.88 7.76
N GLU A 23 6.81 2.66 9.05
CA GLU A 23 7.38 1.40 9.53
C GLU A 23 6.33 0.28 9.47
N ARG A 24 5.09 0.59 9.82
CA ARG A 24 3.95 -0.33 9.61
C ARG A 24 3.80 -0.71 8.14
N ILE A 25 3.96 0.24 7.22
CA ILE A 25 3.85 -0.03 5.77
C ILE A 25 5.05 -0.85 5.29
N ARG A 26 6.28 -0.56 5.73
CA ARG A 26 7.47 -1.33 5.34
C ARG A 26 7.36 -2.80 5.74
N ALA A 27 6.73 -3.09 6.88
CA ALA A 27 6.45 -4.46 7.34
C ALA A 27 5.59 -5.27 6.36
N ASP A 28 4.75 -4.61 5.55
CA ASP A 28 3.94 -5.27 4.53
C ASP A 28 4.76 -5.73 3.31
N PHE A 29 6.02 -5.29 3.15
CA PHE A 29 6.89 -5.63 2.01
C PHE A 29 8.07 -6.51 2.45
N PRO A 30 7.94 -7.84 2.41
CA PRO A 30 8.91 -8.75 3.03
C PRO A 30 10.35 -8.56 2.52
N ILE A 31 10.52 -8.25 1.23
CA ILE A 31 11.84 -8.06 0.61
C ILE A 31 12.64 -6.91 1.24
N LEU A 32 11.98 -5.89 1.80
CA LEU A 32 12.66 -4.74 2.40
C LEU A 32 13.40 -5.08 3.70
N HIS A 33 13.16 -6.27 4.28
CA HIS A 33 13.86 -6.79 5.45
C HIS A 33 15.09 -7.64 5.09
N THR A 34 15.38 -7.83 3.80
CA THR A 34 16.52 -8.64 3.33
C THR A 34 17.83 -7.86 3.34
N GLN A 35 18.94 -8.61 3.31
CA GLN A 35 20.28 -8.05 3.09
C GLN A 35 20.78 -8.38 1.69
N VAL A 36 21.46 -7.42 1.07
CA VAL A 36 22.18 -7.58 -0.20
C VAL A 36 23.64 -7.28 0.06
N ARG A 37 24.51 -8.27 -0.19
CA ARG A 37 25.97 -8.16 0.07
C ARG A 37 26.29 -7.75 1.52
N GLY A 38 25.56 -8.32 2.48
CA GLY A 38 25.73 -8.06 3.91
C GLY A 38 25.24 -6.70 4.40
N LYS A 39 24.50 -5.94 3.58
CA LYS A 39 23.94 -4.63 3.93
C LYS A 39 22.41 -4.64 3.79
N PRO A 40 21.67 -3.86 4.59
CA PRO A 40 20.23 -3.71 4.41
C PRO A 40 19.87 -3.25 3.00
N LEU A 41 18.82 -3.83 2.41
CA LEU A 41 18.33 -3.43 1.10
C LEU A 41 17.78 -1.99 1.12
N VAL A 42 18.30 -1.14 0.22
CA VAL A 42 17.74 0.18 -0.10
C VAL A 42 17.39 0.18 -1.58
N TYR A 43 16.09 0.08 -1.89
CA TYR A 43 15.60 -0.04 -3.26
C TYR A 43 15.10 1.31 -3.78
N LEU A 44 15.89 1.96 -4.64
CA LEU A 44 15.61 3.30 -5.21
C LEU A 44 15.29 3.26 -6.71
N ASP A 45 14.91 2.11 -7.25
CA ASP A 45 14.57 1.92 -8.67
C ASP A 45 13.06 1.66 -8.88
N ASN A 46 12.22 2.29 -8.06
CA ASN A 46 10.77 2.08 -8.07
C ASN A 46 10.10 2.52 -9.38
N ALA A 47 10.76 3.36 -10.18
CA ALA A 47 10.25 3.82 -11.47
C ALA A 47 10.31 2.72 -12.54
N ALA A 48 11.29 1.81 -12.45
CA ALA A 48 11.34 0.64 -13.33
C ALA A 48 10.32 -0.42 -12.91
N THR A 49 10.24 -0.73 -11.61
CA THR A 49 9.20 -1.61 -11.04
C THR A 49 9.13 -1.45 -9.52
N SER A 50 7.99 -1.80 -8.93
CA SER A 50 7.78 -1.71 -7.48
C SER A 50 7.83 -3.07 -6.79
N GLN A 51 8.27 -3.09 -5.54
CA GLN A 51 8.16 -4.26 -4.66
C GLN A 51 6.69 -4.56 -4.34
N LYS A 52 6.38 -5.81 -4.00
CA LYS A 52 5.00 -6.27 -3.79
C LYS A 52 4.72 -6.47 -2.30
N PRO A 53 3.59 -5.96 -1.77
CA PRO A 53 3.21 -6.24 -0.41
C PRO A 53 2.71 -7.69 -0.26
N LYS A 54 2.77 -8.24 0.96
CA LYS A 54 2.41 -9.63 1.27
C LYS A 54 1.00 -10.00 0.79
N VAL A 55 0.02 -9.11 0.92
CA VAL A 55 -1.36 -9.36 0.48
C VAL A 55 -1.46 -9.71 -1.02
N VAL A 56 -0.64 -9.07 -1.87
CA VAL A 56 -0.62 -9.35 -3.32
C VAL A 56 -0.01 -10.72 -3.58
N ILE A 57 1.10 -11.02 -2.90
CA ILE A 57 1.79 -12.31 -2.99
C ILE A 57 0.84 -13.44 -2.56
N ASP A 58 0.22 -13.30 -1.39
CA ASP A 58 -0.67 -14.32 -0.81
C ASP A 58 -1.89 -14.56 -1.68
N ARG A 59 -2.47 -13.52 -2.29
CA ARG A 59 -3.60 -13.67 -3.23
C ARG A 59 -3.21 -14.45 -4.47
N LEU A 60 -2.05 -14.14 -5.05
CA LEU A 60 -1.51 -14.83 -6.23
C LEU A 60 -1.22 -16.30 -5.93
N MET A 61 -0.60 -16.56 -4.77
CA MET A 61 -0.35 -17.91 -4.28
C MET A 61 -1.64 -18.69 -4.08
N ARG A 62 -2.66 -18.09 -3.44
CA ARG A 62 -3.97 -18.73 -3.28
C ARG A 62 -4.61 -19.06 -4.63
N TYR A 63 -4.57 -18.13 -5.58
CA TYR A 63 -5.13 -18.34 -6.91
C TYR A 63 -4.50 -19.57 -7.58
N TYR A 64 -3.17 -19.59 -7.67
CA TYR A 64 -2.49 -20.69 -8.35
C TYR A 64 -2.54 -22.02 -7.60
N ALA A 65 -2.64 -21.99 -6.26
CA ALA A 65 -2.70 -23.20 -5.46
C ALA A 65 -4.10 -23.85 -5.43
N ALA A 66 -5.18 -23.08 -5.57
CA ALA A 66 -6.54 -23.57 -5.26
C ALA A 66 -7.64 -23.14 -6.25
N GLU A 67 -7.44 -22.09 -7.04
CA GLU A 67 -8.51 -21.45 -7.83
C GLU A 67 -8.16 -21.36 -9.32
N ASN A 68 -7.02 -21.92 -9.75
CA ASN A 68 -6.56 -21.80 -11.12
C ASN A 68 -7.53 -22.52 -12.08
N SER A 69 -8.17 -21.74 -12.94
CA SER A 69 -9.03 -22.24 -14.01
C SER A 69 -8.96 -21.30 -15.21
N ASN A 70 -9.41 -21.78 -16.37
CA ASN A 70 -9.55 -20.95 -17.55
C ASN A 70 -10.83 -20.10 -17.43
N VAL A 71 -10.72 -18.80 -17.71
CA VAL A 71 -11.79 -17.81 -17.49
C VAL A 71 -12.95 -17.90 -18.48
N HIS A 72 -12.82 -18.63 -19.59
CA HIS A 72 -13.76 -18.52 -20.72
C HIS A 72 -14.55 -19.78 -21.13
N ARG A 73 -14.34 -20.97 -20.54
CA ARG A 73 -15.12 -22.19 -20.90
C ARG A 73 -15.34 -23.18 -19.74
N GLY A 74 -15.85 -22.71 -18.61
CA GLY A 74 -16.16 -23.59 -17.49
C GLY A 74 -17.64 -23.69 -17.21
N VAL A 75 -18.27 -24.81 -17.61
CA VAL A 75 -19.47 -25.33 -16.94
C VAL A 75 -19.06 -26.09 -15.67
N HIS A 76 -18.15 -25.53 -14.87
CA HIS A 76 -17.50 -26.19 -13.74
C HIS A 76 -17.22 -25.18 -12.62
N TYR A 77 -17.35 -25.64 -11.37
CA TYR A 77 -17.31 -24.85 -10.12
C TYR A 77 -16.15 -23.84 -10.01
N LEU A 78 -14.95 -24.18 -10.49
CA LEU A 78 -13.77 -23.30 -10.39
C LEU A 78 -13.79 -22.10 -11.36
N SER A 79 -14.70 -22.07 -12.34
CA SER A 79 -14.84 -20.92 -13.23
C SER A 79 -15.80 -19.84 -12.70
N GLU A 80 -16.43 -20.07 -11.55
CA GLU A 80 -17.34 -19.13 -10.88
C GLU A 80 -16.71 -18.47 -9.62
N LEU A 81 -15.50 -18.87 -9.22
CA LEU A 81 -14.72 -18.35 -8.09
C LEU A 81 -13.84 -17.15 -8.50
#